data_AF-C4JHJ3-F1
#
_entry.id   AF-C4JHJ3-F1
#
_cell.length_a   1.000
_cell.length_b   1.000
_cell.length_c   1.000
_cell.angle_alpha   90.00
_cell.angle_beta   90.00
_cell.angle_gamma   90.00
#
_symmetry.space_group_name_H-M   'P 1'
#
loop_
_entity.id
_entity.type
_entity.pdbx_description
1 polymer ?
#
loop_
_entity_poly.entity_id
_entity_poly.type
_entity_poly.pdbx_seq_one_letter_code
_entity_poly.pdbx_strand_id
1 'polypeptide(L)'
;MARALLGPGANLIHDVEASEIIEIVSSYFGFILAFLPKFIFLGRPSCGLELPPYAIEPARLALGAAGLAGLFKNVVDCFEYIQIGRNFGTAFQTSILNLDVARLRLTRWGEFVGLARWDGLQSLKETKLSTECIAKAELLLGQIEDLFVEGEGISERYKRRCSSEQSLAAYDPKTDLDKTRTLLHKKMREFELKRQSSANLREKAKWALYEEKRFSRLIEDITALTNGLIDLFPAAEQIQRQPCLAEVTKLDFQNDSLPLLQEAAADQDNLLSDAISEVRNSQPTGSYNISLSGNQNHGLLFGYNTGTINWR
;
A
#
# COMPACT_ATOMS: atom_id res chain seq x y z
N MET A 1 43.03 -35.67 38.42
CA MET A 1 42.16 -34.91 39.34
C MET A 1 41.71 -33.67 38.56
N ALA A 2 40.45 -33.39 38.25
CA ALA A 2 39.17 -33.94 38.65
C ALA A 2 38.19 -33.84 37.47
N ARG A 3 37.21 -34.76 37.47
CA ARG A 3 36.10 -34.88 36.52
C ARG A 3 34.83 -34.49 37.28
N ALA A 4 34.00 -33.59 36.75
CA ALA A 4 32.57 -33.45 37.06
C ALA A 4 31.94 -32.47 36.03
N LEU A 5 31.15 -32.96 35.06
CA LEU A 5 29.68 -33.16 35.08
C LEU A 5 28.88 -31.88 34.75
N LEU A 6 28.61 -31.68 33.45
CA LEU A 6 27.40 -30.97 32.96
C LEU A 6 26.81 -31.80 31.80
N GLY A 7 25.51 -32.03 31.86
CA GLY A 7 24.77 -33.09 31.14
C GLY A 7 24.47 -32.83 29.65
N PRO A 8 23.69 -33.74 29.02
CA PRO A 8 23.37 -33.67 27.60
C PRO A 8 22.13 -32.82 27.39
N GLY A 9 22.23 -31.77 26.58
CA GLY A 9 21.08 -31.01 26.10
C GLY A 9 21.21 -29.51 26.28
N ALA A 10 21.94 -28.86 25.39
CA ALA A 10 21.74 -27.46 25.05
C ALA A 10 22.46 -27.14 23.72
N ASN A 11 21.64 -26.87 22.70
CA ASN A 11 21.87 -25.95 21.60
C ASN A 11 23.23 -26.01 20.86
N LEU A 12 23.26 -26.84 19.81
CA LEU A 12 23.97 -26.48 18.57
C LEU A 12 22.92 -26.33 17.46
N ILE A 13 22.32 -25.14 17.37
CA ILE A 13 21.82 -24.65 16.07
C ILE A 13 23.01 -23.89 15.51
N HIS A 14 23.72 -24.52 14.59
CA HIS A 14 24.78 -23.87 13.84
C HIS A 14 24.17 -22.71 13.05
N ASP A 15 24.70 -21.52 13.29
CA ASP A 15 24.63 -20.37 12.39
C ASP A 15 24.99 -20.83 10.97
N VAL A 16 23.97 -21.01 10.12
CA VAL A 16 24.15 -21.09 8.68
C VAL A 16 24.48 -19.67 8.24
N GLU A 17 25.69 -19.51 7.72
CA GLU A 17 26.22 -18.23 7.29
C GLU A 17 25.28 -17.67 6.20
N ALA A 18 24.62 -16.54 6.51
CA ALA A 18 23.64 -15.92 5.62
C ALA A 18 24.17 -15.71 4.20
N SER A 19 25.50 -15.60 4.04
CA SER A 19 26.27 -15.56 2.80
C SER A 19 25.94 -16.68 1.80
N GLU A 20 25.75 -17.92 2.25
CA GLU A 20 25.49 -19.06 1.33
C GLU A 20 24.08 -19.00 0.74
N ILE A 21 23.07 -18.68 1.55
CA ILE A 21 21.69 -18.47 1.09
C ILE A 21 21.62 -17.26 0.14
N ILE A 22 22.44 -16.23 0.40
CA ILE A 22 22.56 -15.02 -0.42
C ILE A 22 23.15 -15.31 -1.81
N GLU A 23 24.21 -16.13 -1.92
CA GLU A 23 24.79 -16.50 -3.22
C GLU A 23 23.83 -17.35 -4.05
N ILE A 24 23.12 -18.28 -3.40
CA ILE A 24 22.10 -19.10 -4.04
C ILE A 24 20.98 -18.21 -4.59
N VAL A 25 20.38 -17.36 -3.75
CA VAL A 25 19.27 -16.50 -4.19
C VAL A 25 19.72 -15.52 -5.27
N SER A 26 20.94 -14.97 -5.19
CA SER A 26 21.50 -14.08 -6.23
C SER A 26 21.77 -14.80 -7.56
N SER A 27 22.22 -16.05 -7.51
CA SER A 27 22.42 -16.89 -8.70
C SER A 27 21.10 -17.19 -9.41
N TYR A 28 20.03 -17.47 -8.65
CA TYR A 28 18.68 -17.66 -9.18
C TYR A 28 18.04 -16.34 -9.65
N PHE A 29 18.23 -15.22 -8.94
CA PHE A 29 17.71 -13.90 -9.33
C PHE A 29 18.36 -13.36 -10.61
N GLY A 30 19.66 -13.59 -10.81
CA GLY A 30 20.35 -13.27 -12.06
C GLY A 30 19.76 -14.00 -13.27
N PHE A 31 19.25 -15.22 -13.06
CA PHE A 31 18.56 -16.00 -14.09
C PHE A 31 17.11 -15.54 -14.32
N ILE A 32 16.39 -15.14 -13.27
CA ILE A 32 14.99 -14.69 -13.34
C ILE A 32 14.87 -13.31 -14.01
N LEU A 33 15.81 -12.39 -13.75
CA LEU A 33 15.83 -11.07 -14.40
C LEU A 33 16.20 -11.12 -15.89
N ALA A 34 16.89 -12.16 -16.35
CA ALA A 34 17.29 -12.32 -17.75
C ALA A 34 16.22 -12.97 -18.65
N PHE A 35 15.13 -13.50 -18.08
CA PHE A 35 14.15 -14.32 -18.82
C PHE A 35 12.68 -13.96 -18.51
N LEU A 36 12.29 -12.71 -18.73
CA LEU A 36 10.88 -12.40 -19.00
C LEU A 36 10.78 -11.38 -20.14
N PRO A 37 10.39 -11.83 -21.33
CA PRO A 37 8.97 -11.77 -21.63
C PRO A 37 8.47 -13.05 -22.32
N LYS A 38 7.39 -13.63 -21.77
CA LYS A 38 6.66 -14.82 -22.26
C LYS A 38 7.48 -16.10 -22.28
N PHE A 39 7.41 -16.93 -21.24
CA PHE A 39 7.30 -18.39 -21.41
C PHE A 39 6.83 -19.09 -20.14
N ILE A 40 6.01 -20.12 -20.36
CA ILE A 40 5.55 -21.11 -19.40
C ILE A 40 6.76 -21.83 -18.78
N PHE A 41 6.64 -22.10 -17.49
CA PHE A 41 7.58 -22.78 -16.61
C PHE A 41 7.96 -24.19 -17.11
N LEU A 42 8.86 -24.32 -18.08
CA LEU A 42 9.46 -25.60 -18.48
C LEU A 42 10.91 -25.40 -18.92
N GLY A 43 11.82 -25.47 -17.96
CA GLY A 43 13.26 -25.55 -18.23
C GLY A 43 14.04 -25.79 -16.94
N ARG A 44 14.41 -27.05 -16.66
CA ARG A 44 15.42 -27.39 -15.65
C ARG A 44 16.71 -26.62 -15.98
N PRO A 45 17.33 -25.87 -15.04
CA PRO A 45 18.64 -25.30 -15.28
C PRO A 45 19.71 -26.39 -15.25
N SER A 46 20.58 -26.40 -16.26
CA SER A 46 21.66 -27.37 -16.49
C SER A 46 22.89 -27.18 -15.60
N CYS A 47 22.76 -26.54 -14.44
CA CYS A 47 23.80 -26.51 -13.41
C CYS A 47 23.26 -27.23 -12.17
N GLY A 48 23.80 -28.42 -11.89
CA GLY A 48 23.42 -29.25 -10.76
C GLY A 48 23.86 -28.67 -9.41
N LEU A 49 23.26 -27.55 -9.00
CA LEU A 49 23.25 -27.13 -7.61
C LEU A 49 22.03 -27.78 -6.94
N GLU A 50 22.21 -29.01 -6.44
CA GLU A 50 21.23 -29.58 -5.52
C GLU A 50 21.32 -28.80 -4.21
N LEU A 51 20.30 -27.99 -3.93
CA LEU A 51 20.18 -27.32 -2.65
C LEU A 51 20.08 -28.38 -1.55
N PRO A 52 20.83 -28.24 -0.44
CA PRO A 52 20.72 -29.18 0.64
C PRO A 52 19.29 -29.14 1.21
N PRO A 53 18.74 -30.27 1.72
CA PRO A 53 17.33 -30.36 2.13
C PRO A 53 16.86 -29.26 3.10
N TYR A 54 17.74 -28.75 3.95
CA TYR A 54 17.44 -27.67 4.90
C TYR A 54 17.29 -26.29 4.25
N ALA A 55 17.84 -26.08 3.05
CA ALA A 55 17.81 -24.81 2.34
C ALA A 55 16.64 -24.71 1.34
N ILE A 56 15.92 -25.82 1.06
CA ILE A 56 14.85 -25.86 0.06
C ILE A 56 13.66 -24.99 0.47
N GLU A 57 13.17 -25.14 1.70
CA GLU A 57 12.05 -24.37 2.23
C GLU A 57 12.31 -22.85 2.29
N PRO A 58 13.43 -22.37 2.88
CA PRO A 58 13.71 -20.93 2.88
C PRO A 58 13.93 -20.38 1.47
N ALA A 59 14.55 -21.13 0.55
CA ALA A 59 14.70 -20.71 -0.84
C ALA A 59 13.34 -20.63 -1.57
N ARG A 60 12.43 -21.57 -1.34
CA ARG A 60 11.08 -21.53 -1.92
C ARG A 60 10.27 -20.34 -1.41
N LEU A 61 10.33 -20.09 -0.10
CA LEU A 61 9.70 -18.92 0.50
C LEU A 61 10.25 -17.63 -0.10
N ALA A 62 11.58 -17.56 -0.25
CA ALA A 62 12.27 -16.42 -0.83
C ALA A 62 11.82 -16.10 -2.26
N LEU A 63 11.77 -17.14 -3.11
CA LEU A 63 11.34 -17.02 -4.50
C LEU A 63 9.87 -16.61 -4.60
N GLY A 64 9.00 -17.19 -3.77
CA GLY A 64 7.59 -16.81 -3.72
C GLY A 64 7.39 -15.35 -3.27
N ALA A 65 8.09 -14.92 -2.23
CA ALA A 65 7.99 -13.54 -1.73
C ALA A 65 8.50 -12.52 -2.76
N ALA A 66 9.55 -12.86 -3.50
CA ALA A 66 10.04 -12.06 -4.63
C ALA A 66 9.02 -11.96 -5.78
N GLY A 67 8.39 -13.08 -6.15
CA GLY A 67 7.32 -13.11 -7.15
C GLY A 67 6.16 -12.23 -6.74
N LEU A 68 5.70 -12.38 -5.50
CA LEU A 68 4.65 -11.57 -4.89
C LEU A 68 4.99 -10.08 -4.87
N ALA A 69 6.24 -9.70 -4.52
CA ALA A 69 6.68 -8.30 -4.53
C ALA A 69 6.62 -7.70 -5.94
N GLY A 70 7.04 -8.47 -6.96
CA GLY A 70 6.95 -8.07 -8.36
C GLY A 70 5.51 -7.85 -8.83
N LEU A 71 4.60 -8.76 -8.44
CA LEU A 71 3.18 -8.67 -8.75
C LEU A 71 2.52 -7.48 -8.03
N PHE A 72 2.78 -7.32 -6.73
CA PHE A 72 2.32 -6.18 -5.94
C PHE A 72 2.74 -4.85 -6.58
N LYS A 73 4.01 -4.72 -6.97
CA LYS A 73 4.49 -3.53 -7.67
C LYS A 73 3.69 -3.28 -8.95
N ASN A 74 3.52 -4.31 -9.79
CA ASN A 74 2.78 -4.19 -11.05
C ASN A 74 1.33 -3.74 -10.83
N VAL A 75 0.65 -4.27 -9.80
CA VAL A 75 -0.71 -3.86 -9.43
C VAL A 75 -0.74 -2.39 -8.99
N VAL A 76 0.20 -1.95 -8.14
CA VAL A 76 0.23 -0.54 -7.72
C VAL A 76 0.59 0.40 -8.87
N ASP A 77 1.42 -0.04 -9.82
CA ASP A 77 1.73 0.70 -11.04
C ASP A 77 0.47 0.84 -11.92
N CYS A 78 -0.45 -0.14 -11.93
CA CYS A 78 -1.67 -0.07 -12.74
C CYS A 78 -2.55 1.16 -12.42
N PHE A 79 -2.56 1.64 -11.18
CA PHE A 79 -3.27 2.85 -10.79
C PHE A 79 -2.78 4.10 -11.55
N GLU A 80 -1.50 4.16 -11.96
CA GLU A 80 -0.93 5.30 -12.69
C GLU A 80 -1.43 5.42 -14.13
N TYR A 81 -1.94 4.32 -14.67
CA TYR A 81 -2.39 4.28 -16.06
C TYR A 81 -3.86 4.65 -16.20
N ILE A 82 -4.60 4.76 -15.10
CA ILE A 82 -6.01 5.16 -15.11
C ILE A 82 -6.14 6.67 -15.28
N GLN A 83 -7.05 7.05 -16.18
CA GLN A 83 -7.58 8.40 -16.32
C GLN A 83 -9.10 8.37 -16.16
N ILE A 84 -9.69 9.50 -15.75
CA ILE A 84 -11.14 9.65 -15.65
C ILE A 84 -11.64 10.46 -16.84
N GLY A 85 -12.55 9.91 -17.62
CA GLY A 85 -13.14 10.54 -18.79
C GLY A 85 -14.00 11.74 -18.44
N ARG A 86 -14.10 12.72 -19.35
CA ARG A 86 -14.89 13.96 -19.15
C ARG A 86 -16.39 13.73 -18.98
N ASN A 87 -16.88 12.55 -19.34
CA ASN A 87 -18.26 12.13 -19.12
C ASN A 87 -18.66 12.08 -17.63
N PHE A 88 -17.68 12.05 -16.71
CA PHE A 88 -17.94 12.04 -15.27
C PHE A 88 -18.47 13.38 -14.73
N GLY A 89 -18.37 14.47 -15.50
CA GLY A 89 -18.93 15.75 -15.09
C GLY A 89 -18.30 16.27 -13.80
N THR A 90 -19.08 16.38 -12.72
CA THR A 90 -18.56 16.79 -11.40
C THR A 90 -18.08 15.62 -10.54
N ALA A 91 -18.48 14.38 -10.86
CA ALA A 91 -18.16 13.19 -10.08
C ALA A 91 -16.69 12.75 -10.19
N PHE A 92 -15.95 13.27 -11.19
CA PHE A 92 -14.54 12.92 -11.39
C PHE A 92 -13.67 13.28 -10.19
N GLN A 93 -14.01 14.36 -9.48
CA GLN A 93 -13.22 14.83 -8.35
C GLN A 93 -13.23 13.82 -7.21
N THR A 94 -14.42 13.32 -6.86
CA THR A 94 -14.58 12.24 -5.88
C THR A 94 -13.96 10.94 -6.41
N SER A 95 -14.11 10.66 -7.71
CA SER A 95 -13.50 9.47 -8.32
C SER A 95 -11.97 9.46 -8.22
N ILE A 96 -11.30 10.59 -8.43
CA ILE A 96 -9.84 10.68 -8.25
C ILE A 96 -9.45 10.38 -6.80
N LEU A 97 -10.14 10.97 -5.82
CA LEU A 97 -9.86 10.70 -4.41
C LEU A 97 -10.12 9.23 -4.03
N ASN A 98 -11.17 8.63 -4.58
CA ASN A 98 -11.46 7.21 -4.33
C ASN A 98 -10.33 6.32 -4.84
N LEU A 99 -9.80 6.62 -6.03
CA LEU A 99 -8.65 5.92 -6.59
C LEU A 99 -7.39 6.08 -5.73
N ASP A 100 -7.12 7.30 -5.26
CA ASP A 100 -5.99 7.59 -4.38
C ASP A 100 -6.09 6.83 -3.06
N VAL A 101 -7.26 6.82 -2.41
CA VAL A 101 -7.44 6.12 -1.13
C VAL A 101 -7.35 4.60 -1.30
N ALA A 102 -7.92 4.02 -2.37
CA ALA A 102 -7.78 2.59 -2.66
C ALA A 102 -6.30 2.20 -2.82
N ARG A 103 -5.52 3.05 -3.50
CA ARG A 103 -4.08 2.84 -3.64
C ARG A 103 -3.30 3.05 -2.36
N LEU A 104 -3.62 4.10 -1.59
CA LEU A 104 -3.00 4.38 -0.30
C LEU A 104 -3.16 3.17 0.64
N ARG A 105 -4.36 2.58 0.65
CA ARG A 105 -4.66 1.37 1.41
C ARG A 105 -3.83 0.17 0.95
N LEU A 106 -3.78 -0.09 -0.35
CA LEU A 106 -3.00 -1.20 -0.90
C LEU A 106 -1.49 -1.04 -0.62
N THR A 107 -0.96 0.18 -0.75
CA THR A 107 0.45 0.46 -0.45
C THR A 107 0.78 0.33 1.04
N ARG A 108 -0.17 0.69 1.93
CA ARG A 108 -0.04 0.46 3.38
C ARG A 108 0.04 -1.03 3.70
N TRP A 109 -0.80 -1.85 3.06
CA TRP A 109 -0.71 -3.31 3.18
C TRP A 109 0.66 -3.83 2.74
N GLY A 110 1.14 -3.42 1.56
CA GLY A 110 2.45 -3.84 1.05
C GLY A 110 3.62 -3.42 1.94
N GLU A 111 3.55 -2.24 2.57
CA GLU A 111 4.55 -1.81 3.56
C GLU A 111 4.52 -2.71 4.80
N PHE A 112 3.32 -3.05 5.30
CA PHE A 112 3.15 -3.88 6.49
C PHE A 112 3.72 -5.30 6.34
N VAL A 113 3.56 -5.91 5.17
CA VAL A 113 4.07 -7.27 4.86
C VAL A 113 5.52 -7.28 4.33
N GLY A 114 6.14 -6.11 4.19
CA GLY A 114 7.55 -5.98 3.76
C GLY A 114 7.77 -6.01 2.23
N LEU A 115 6.74 -5.75 1.43
CA LEU A 115 6.82 -5.73 -0.05
C LEU A 115 7.15 -4.35 -0.63
N ALA A 116 6.86 -3.26 0.08
CA ALA A 116 6.99 -1.90 -0.46
C ALA A 116 8.46 -1.46 -0.72
N ARG A 117 9.39 -1.96 0.11
CA ARG A 117 10.83 -1.68 0.02
C ARG A 117 11.63 -2.92 -0.36
N TRP A 118 11.08 -3.73 -1.27
CA TRP A 118 11.70 -4.97 -1.70
C TRP A 118 13.04 -4.71 -2.40
N ASP A 119 14.12 -4.70 -1.63
CA ASP A 119 15.52 -4.65 -2.07
C ASP A 119 16.14 -6.05 -2.25
N GLY A 120 15.29 -7.08 -2.18
CA GLY A 120 15.70 -8.48 -2.21
C GLY A 120 16.28 -8.94 -0.87
N LEU A 121 17.57 -8.70 -0.66
CA LEU A 121 18.39 -9.38 0.35
C LEU A 121 18.01 -9.09 1.80
N GLN A 122 17.57 -7.86 2.08
CA GLN A 122 17.22 -7.41 3.44
C GLN A 122 15.75 -7.73 3.74
N SER A 123 14.91 -7.62 2.72
CA SER A 123 13.46 -7.90 2.75
C SER A 123 13.11 -9.37 3.06
N LEU A 124 14.01 -10.31 2.76
CA LEU A 124 13.87 -11.75 3.08
C LEU A 124 13.84 -12.06 4.57
N LYS A 125 14.47 -11.23 5.40
CA LYS A 125 14.48 -11.40 6.87
C LYS A 125 13.25 -10.77 7.55
N GLU A 126 12.54 -9.91 6.83
CA GLU A 126 11.47 -9.07 7.38
C GLU A 126 10.07 -9.45 6.90
N THR A 127 9.97 -10.34 5.91
CA THR A 127 8.67 -10.78 5.40
C THR A 127 7.90 -11.55 6.47
N LYS A 128 6.71 -11.07 6.80
CA LYS A 128 5.80 -11.69 7.78
C LYS A 128 4.97 -12.83 7.16
N LEU A 129 5.30 -13.22 5.93
CA LEU A 129 4.49 -14.09 5.09
C LEU A 129 4.89 -15.56 5.25
N SER A 130 3.90 -16.42 5.48
CA SER A 130 4.06 -17.87 5.31
C SER A 130 3.89 -18.26 3.84
N THR A 131 4.41 -19.41 3.44
CA THR A 131 4.26 -19.93 2.06
C THR A 131 2.80 -20.03 1.63
N GLU A 132 1.89 -20.39 2.53
CA GLU A 132 0.44 -20.46 2.24
C GLU A 132 -0.15 -19.06 2.03
N CYS A 133 0.23 -18.10 2.87
CA CYS A 133 -0.24 -16.73 2.72
C CYS A 133 0.29 -16.07 1.43
N ILE A 134 1.52 -16.41 0.99
CA ILE A 134 2.06 -15.94 -0.29
C ILE A 134 1.17 -16.38 -1.44
N ALA A 135 0.84 -17.67 -1.54
CA ALA A 135 0.02 -18.17 -2.65
C ALA A 135 -1.38 -17.53 -2.67
N LYS A 136 -1.99 -17.31 -1.50
CA LYS A 136 -3.28 -16.60 -1.40
C LYS A 136 -3.16 -15.13 -1.78
N ALA A 137 -2.10 -14.45 -1.35
CA ALA A 137 -1.85 -13.06 -1.71
C ALA A 137 -1.55 -12.89 -3.20
N GLU A 138 -0.81 -13.81 -3.81
CA GLU A 138 -0.57 -13.84 -5.26
C GLU A 138 -1.88 -13.97 -6.04
N LEU A 139 -2.77 -14.86 -5.60
CA LEU A 139 -4.09 -15.02 -6.21
C LEU A 139 -4.91 -13.73 -6.15
N LEU A 140 -5.01 -13.11 -4.97
CA LEU A 140 -5.78 -11.89 -4.76
C LEU A 140 -5.21 -10.70 -5.55
N LEU A 141 -3.89 -10.53 -5.57
CA LEU A 141 -3.25 -9.49 -6.38
C LEU A 141 -3.39 -9.76 -7.88
N GLY A 142 -3.35 -11.02 -8.30
CA GLY A 142 -3.61 -11.41 -9.69
C GLY A 142 -5.04 -11.07 -10.11
N GLN A 143 -6.02 -11.30 -9.23
CA GLN A 143 -7.41 -10.87 -9.47
C GLN A 143 -7.53 -9.35 -9.58
N ILE A 144 -6.78 -8.58 -8.78
CA ILE A 144 -6.73 -7.12 -8.92
C ILE A 144 -6.14 -6.72 -10.28
N GLU A 145 -5.06 -7.38 -10.73
CA GLU A 145 -4.49 -7.14 -12.06
C GLU A 145 -5.51 -7.42 -13.17
N ASP A 146 -6.26 -8.53 -13.07
CA ASP A 146 -7.30 -8.89 -14.03
C ASP A 146 -8.40 -7.81 -14.12
N LEU A 147 -8.79 -7.18 -13.01
CA LEU A 147 -9.74 -6.06 -13.01
C LEU A 147 -9.23 -4.86 -13.81
N PHE A 148 -7.93 -4.54 -13.70
CA PHE A 148 -7.32 -3.47 -14.49
C PHE A 148 -7.28 -3.83 -15.99
N VAL A 149 -6.94 -5.07 -16.32
CA VAL A 149 -6.93 -5.57 -17.71
C VAL A 149 -8.34 -5.54 -18.31
N GLU A 150 -9.36 -5.94 -17.55
CA GLU A 150 -10.75 -5.84 -17.99
C GLU A 150 -11.15 -4.37 -18.23
N GLY A 151 -10.80 -3.48 -17.31
CA GLY A 151 -11.05 -2.04 -17.41
C GLY A 151 -10.43 -1.42 -18.66
N GLU A 152 -9.17 -1.74 -18.95
CA GLU A 152 -8.48 -1.31 -20.16
C GLU A 152 -9.20 -1.85 -21.41
N GLY A 153 -9.58 -3.14 -21.41
CA GLY A 153 -10.35 -3.75 -22.50
C GLY A 153 -11.71 -3.09 -22.73
N ILE A 154 -12.39 -2.63 -21.69
CA ILE A 154 -13.63 -1.84 -21.78
C ILE A 154 -13.34 -0.47 -22.40
N SER A 155 -12.29 0.22 -21.94
CA SER A 155 -11.84 1.51 -22.48
C SER A 155 -11.58 1.44 -23.98
N GLU A 156 -10.85 0.43 -24.44
CA GLU A 156 -10.53 0.22 -25.85
C GLU A 156 -11.76 -0.14 -26.71
N ARG A 157 -12.74 -0.84 -26.13
CA ARG A 157 -14.04 -1.07 -26.81
C ARG A 157 -14.84 0.22 -26.92
N TYR A 158 -14.80 1.08 -25.91
CA TYR A 158 -15.48 2.37 -25.93
C TYR A 158 -14.85 3.30 -26.98
N LYS A 159 -13.51 3.42 -27.00
CA LYS A 159 -12.76 4.21 -27.98
C LYS A 159 -13.09 3.83 -29.43
N ARG A 160 -13.20 2.54 -29.72
CA ARG A 160 -13.57 2.06 -31.07
C ARG A 160 -15.01 2.41 -31.49
N ARG A 161 -15.91 2.63 -30.53
CA ARG A 161 -17.33 2.93 -30.79
C ARG A 161 -17.61 4.43 -30.82
N CYS A 162 -16.82 5.23 -30.13
CA CYS A 162 -16.96 6.69 -30.09
C CYS A 162 -16.09 7.37 -31.14
N SER A 163 -16.72 8.13 -32.04
CA SER A 163 -16.01 8.88 -33.10
C SER A 163 -15.64 10.31 -32.71
N SER A 164 -16.11 10.80 -31.54
CA SER A 164 -15.89 12.19 -31.10
C SER A 164 -14.71 12.28 -30.13
N GLU A 165 -13.75 13.14 -30.44
CA GLU A 165 -12.60 13.43 -29.57
C GLU A 165 -13.02 13.97 -28.20
N GLN A 166 -14.12 14.73 -28.14
CA GLN A 166 -14.63 15.29 -26.87
C GLN A 166 -15.12 14.19 -25.92
N SER A 167 -15.72 13.12 -26.45
CA SER A 167 -16.18 11.98 -25.66
C SER A 167 -15.02 11.08 -25.20
N LEU A 168 -13.82 11.24 -25.78
CA LEU A 168 -12.61 10.51 -25.41
C LEU A 168 -11.67 11.30 -24.51
N ALA A 169 -11.93 12.59 -24.32
CA ALA A 169 -11.16 13.45 -23.45
C ALA A 169 -11.25 12.97 -21.99
N ALA A 170 -10.14 13.14 -21.27
CA ALA A 170 -10.04 12.85 -19.84
C ALA A 170 -9.75 14.13 -19.04
N TYR A 171 -10.01 14.06 -17.74
CA TYR A 171 -9.59 15.07 -16.78
C TYR A 171 -8.09 14.95 -16.48
N ASP A 172 -7.42 16.08 -16.28
CA ASP A 172 -6.08 16.14 -15.69
C ASP A 172 -6.20 16.48 -14.19
N PRO A 173 -5.83 15.55 -13.28
CA PRO A 173 -5.86 15.79 -11.84
C PRO A 173 -5.07 17.03 -11.38
N LYS A 174 -4.11 17.54 -12.16
CA LYS A 174 -3.31 18.70 -11.79
C LYS A 174 -3.98 20.04 -12.10
N THR A 175 -4.83 20.08 -13.11
CA THR A 175 -5.45 21.33 -13.59
C THR A 175 -6.94 21.40 -13.34
N ASP A 176 -7.61 20.24 -13.30
CA ASP A 176 -9.08 20.17 -13.32
C ASP A 176 -9.67 20.00 -11.91
N LEU A 177 -8.89 19.49 -10.94
CA LEU A 177 -9.31 19.41 -9.54
C LEU A 177 -9.40 20.81 -8.90
N ASP A 178 -10.28 20.96 -7.90
CA ASP A 178 -10.23 22.13 -7.02
C ASP A 178 -8.94 22.13 -6.16
N LYS A 179 -8.66 23.27 -5.53
CA LYS A 179 -7.41 23.48 -4.79
C LYS A 179 -7.20 22.48 -3.66
N THR A 180 -8.26 22.18 -2.89
CA THR A 180 -8.18 21.28 -1.73
C THR A 180 -7.94 19.85 -2.19
N ARG A 181 -8.68 19.39 -3.21
CA ARG A 181 -8.50 18.04 -3.77
C ARG A 181 -7.17 17.87 -4.50
N THR A 182 -6.69 18.90 -5.20
CA THR A 182 -5.35 18.90 -5.82
C THR A 182 -4.25 18.69 -4.76
N LEU A 183 -4.37 19.36 -3.62
CA LEU A 183 -3.42 19.21 -2.52
C LEU A 183 -3.47 17.81 -1.90
N LEU A 184 -4.68 17.29 -1.64
CA LEU A 184 -4.89 15.94 -1.12
C LEU A 184 -4.31 14.88 -2.06
N HIS A 185 -4.65 14.93 -3.35
CA HIS A 185 -4.13 14.04 -4.39
C HIS A 185 -2.60 14.03 -4.40
N LYS A 186 -1.98 15.22 -4.43
CA LYS A 186 -0.52 15.35 -4.40
C LYS A 186 0.09 14.73 -3.14
N LYS A 187 -0.53 14.91 -1.98
CA LYS A 187 -0.01 14.42 -0.71
C LYS A 187 -0.13 12.91 -0.55
N MET A 188 -1.27 12.34 -0.93
CA MET A 188 -1.44 10.88 -0.98
C MET A 188 -0.39 10.27 -1.92
N ARG A 189 -0.19 10.88 -3.10
CA ARG A 189 0.88 10.49 -4.03
C ARG A 189 2.28 10.54 -3.41
N GLU A 190 2.59 11.60 -2.64
CA GLU A 190 3.87 11.73 -1.92
C GLU A 190 4.08 10.60 -0.89
N PHE A 191 3.01 10.14 -0.20
CA PHE A 191 3.10 9.01 0.72
C PHE A 191 3.36 7.69 0.00
N GLU A 192 2.59 7.42 -1.05
CA GLU A 192 2.73 6.21 -1.86
C GLU A 192 4.14 6.08 -2.45
N LEU A 193 4.66 7.17 -3.03
CA LEU A 193 6.01 7.21 -3.61
C LEU A 193 7.11 7.05 -2.56
N LYS A 194 6.88 7.42 -1.30
CA LYS A 194 7.84 7.17 -0.21
C LYS A 194 7.84 5.72 0.25
N ARG A 195 6.71 5.02 0.11
CA ARG A 195 6.59 3.60 0.46
C ARG A 195 7.24 2.72 -0.60
N GLN A 196 7.00 3.04 -1.86
CA GLN A 196 7.59 2.32 -2.97
C GLN A 196 9.05 2.76 -3.13
N SER A 197 9.99 1.83 -2.93
CA SER A 197 11.38 2.09 -3.33
C SER A 197 11.38 2.52 -4.80
N SER A 198 12.12 3.59 -5.11
CA SER A 198 12.06 4.38 -6.35
C SER A 198 12.47 3.62 -7.61
N ALA A 199 11.75 2.56 -7.95
CA ALA A 199 11.95 1.81 -9.17
C ALA A 199 11.12 2.46 -10.27
N ASN A 200 11.73 2.64 -11.43
CA ASN A 200 11.10 3.24 -12.59
C ASN A 200 9.73 2.59 -12.86
N LEU A 201 8.72 3.44 -13.00
CA LEU A 201 7.40 3.05 -13.49
C LEU A 201 7.59 2.39 -14.86
N ARG A 202 6.93 1.26 -15.09
CA ARG A 202 6.90 0.71 -16.44
C ARG A 202 6.19 1.71 -17.34
N GLU A 203 6.74 1.98 -18.51
CA GLU A 203 6.03 2.74 -19.52
C GLU A 203 4.91 1.85 -20.08
N LYS A 204 3.68 2.11 -19.65
CA LYS A 204 2.46 1.56 -20.24
C LYS A 204 1.58 2.70 -20.73
N ALA A 205 0.79 2.42 -21.76
CA ALA A 205 -0.18 3.39 -22.27
C ALA A 205 -1.23 3.68 -21.20
N LYS A 206 -1.57 4.96 -21.02
CA LYS A 206 -2.67 5.35 -20.15
C LYS A 206 -4.00 5.05 -20.85
N TRP A 207 -5.00 4.65 -20.07
CA TRP A 207 -6.35 4.38 -20.52
C TRP A 207 -7.36 5.08 -19.61
N ALA A 208 -8.57 5.31 -20.13
CA ALA A 208 -9.56 6.11 -19.43
C ALA A 208 -10.83 5.33 -19.14
N LEU A 209 -11.40 5.54 -17.95
CA LEU A 209 -12.74 5.11 -17.59
C LEU A 209 -13.73 6.20 -17.98
N TYR A 210 -14.72 5.86 -18.80
CA TYR A 210 -15.70 6.82 -19.35
C TYR A 210 -17.07 6.75 -18.68
N GLU A 211 -17.31 5.73 -17.84
CA GLU A 211 -18.58 5.51 -17.14
C GLU A 211 -18.35 5.41 -15.62
N GLU A 212 -19.04 6.24 -14.85
CA GLU A 212 -18.96 6.26 -13.38
C GLU A 212 -19.30 4.90 -12.77
N LYS A 213 -20.36 4.24 -13.24
CA LYS A 213 -20.75 2.91 -12.76
C LYS A 213 -19.63 1.86 -12.92
N ARG A 214 -18.82 1.96 -13.97
CA ARG A 214 -17.67 1.06 -14.19
C ARG A 214 -16.54 1.37 -13.23
N PHE A 215 -16.31 2.65 -12.97
CA PHE A 215 -15.35 3.09 -11.98
C PHE A 215 -15.74 2.64 -10.56
N SER A 216 -16.98 2.88 -10.12
CA SER A 216 -17.44 2.48 -8.79
C SER A 216 -17.28 0.98 -8.58
N ARG A 217 -17.69 0.16 -9.55
CA ARG A 217 -17.51 -1.30 -9.48
C ARG A 217 -16.05 -1.71 -9.40
N LEU A 218 -15.16 -1.07 -10.17
CA LEU A 218 -13.72 -1.34 -10.09
C LEU A 218 -13.18 -1.07 -8.68
N ILE A 219 -13.56 0.06 -8.07
CA ILE A 219 -13.15 0.42 -6.71
C ILE A 219 -13.73 -0.55 -5.68
N GLU A 220 -15.00 -0.93 -5.80
CA GLU A 220 -15.65 -1.94 -4.93
C GLU A 220 -14.93 -3.29 -4.99
N ASP A 221 -14.65 -3.79 -6.20
CA ASP A 221 -13.98 -5.07 -6.41
C ASP A 221 -12.52 -5.03 -5.89
N ILE A 222 -11.77 -3.95 -6.14
CA ILE A 222 -10.42 -3.74 -5.58
C ILE A 222 -10.46 -3.71 -4.05
N THR A 223 -11.45 -3.02 -3.48
CA THR A 223 -11.63 -2.90 -2.02
C THR A 223 -11.89 -4.27 -1.40
N ALA A 224 -12.77 -5.07 -2.01
CA ALA A 224 -13.07 -6.42 -1.54
C ALA A 224 -11.84 -7.34 -1.59
N LEU A 225 -11.05 -7.28 -2.67
CA LEU A 225 -9.82 -8.05 -2.79
C LEU A 225 -8.75 -7.59 -1.79
N THR A 226 -8.67 -6.28 -1.54
CA THR A 226 -7.77 -5.70 -0.53
C THR A 226 -8.18 -6.08 0.90
N ASN A 227 -9.49 -6.17 1.19
CA ASN A 227 -9.99 -6.75 2.45
C ASN A 227 -9.47 -8.19 2.60
N GLY A 228 -9.62 -9.00 1.56
CA GLY A 228 -9.10 -10.37 1.55
C GLY A 228 -7.60 -10.43 1.84
N LEU A 229 -6.80 -9.49 1.33
CA LEU A 229 -5.36 -9.40 1.60
C LEU A 229 -5.05 -9.05 3.06
N ILE A 230 -5.86 -8.20 3.69
CA ILE A 230 -5.73 -7.81 5.10
C ILE A 230 -6.16 -8.95 6.02
N ASP A 231 -7.23 -9.67 5.66
CA ASP A 231 -7.78 -10.80 6.44
C ASP A 231 -6.80 -11.98 6.54
N LEU A 232 -5.83 -12.08 5.63
CA LEU A 232 -4.71 -13.02 5.75
C LEU A 232 -3.83 -12.72 6.99
N PHE A 233 -3.94 -11.53 7.58
CA PHE A 233 -3.17 -11.07 8.74
C PHE A 233 -4.04 -10.31 9.74
N PRO A 234 -4.84 -10.99 10.59
CA PRO A 234 -5.72 -10.31 11.54
C PRO A 234 -4.98 -9.40 12.54
N ALA A 235 -3.71 -9.69 12.84
CA ALA A 235 -2.87 -8.83 13.68
C ALA A 235 -2.40 -7.54 12.97
N ALA A 236 -2.61 -7.42 11.66
CA ALA A 236 -2.19 -6.25 10.87
C ALA A 236 -2.97 -5.00 11.22
N GLU A 237 -4.25 -5.12 11.53
CA GLU A 237 -5.14 -3.97 11.78
C GLU A 237 -4.61 -3.11 12.95
N GLN A 238 -4.24 -3.76 14.07
CA GLN A 238 -3.68 -3.08 15.24
C GLN A 238 -2.33 -2.41 14.94
N ILE A 239 -1.49 -3.05 14.11
CA ILE A 239 -0.15 -2.56 13.77
C ILE A 239 -0.22 -1.40 12.76
N GLN A 240 -1.18 -1.45 11.84
CA GLN A 240 -1.37 -0.43 10.80
C GLN A 240 -2.07 0.84 11.30
N ARG A 241 -2.75 0.80 12.46
CA ARG A 241 -3.42 1.97 13.06
C ARG A 241 -2.47 3.14 13.32
N GLN A 242 -1.27 2.89 13.83
CA GLN A 242 -0.29 3.95 14.14
C GLN A 242 0.29 4.62 12.87
N PRO A 243 0.75 3.87 11.84
CA PRO A 243 1.06 4.44 10.53
C PRO A 243 -0.10 5.26 9.94
N CYS A 244 -1.32 4.75 10.04
CA CYS A 244 -2.51 5.42 9.52
C CYS A 244 -2.79 6.76 10.22
N LEU A 245 -2.70 6.82 11.55
CA LEU A 245 -2.81 8.08 12.29
C LEU A 245 -1.74 9.10 11.85
N ALA A 246 -0.50 8.66 11.68
CA ALA A 246 0.57 9.52 11.20
C ALA A 246 0.37 10.01 9.76
N GLU A 247 -0.31 9.24 8.90
CA GLU A 247 -0.75 9.68 7.57
C GLU A 247 -1.78 10.78 7.69
N VAL A 248 -2.85 10.57 8.47
CA VAL A 248 -3.94 11.54 8.66
C VAL A 248 -3.44 12.85 9.23
N THR A 249 -2.62 12.84 10.28
CA THR A 249 -2.04 14.07 10.85
C THR A 249 -1.22 14.85 9.82
N LYS A 250 -0.59 14.16 8.87
CA LYS A 250 0.15 14.78 7.78
C LYS A 250 -0.70 15.00 6.53
N LEU A 251 -1.98 14.69 6.52
CA LEU A 251 -2.95 15.04 5.47
C LEU A 251 -3.86 16.19 5.92
N ASP A 252 -3.97 16.39 7.24
CA ASP A 252 -4.68 17.50 7.89
C ASP A 252 -3.93 18.83 7.74
N PHE A 253 -4.03 19.43 6.56
CA PHE A 253 -3.44 20.74 6.27
C PHE A 253 -4.45 21.89 6.35
N GLN A 254 -5.75 21.57 6.23
CA GLN A 254 -6.87 22.50 6.23
C GLN A 254 -8.12 21.80 6.76
N ASN A 255 -8.95 22.50 7.55
CA ASN A 255 -10.18 21.94 8.13
C ASN A 255 -11.12 21.30 7.10
N ASP A 256 -11.07 21.73 5.83
CA ASP A 256 -11.94 21.24 4.75
C ASP A 256 -11.40 19.96 4.06
N SER A 257 -10.16 19.55 4.34
CA SER A 257 -9.52 18.38 3.70
C SER A 257 -9.95 17.05 4.32
N LEU A 258 -10.13 17.02 5.64
CA LEU A 258 -10.52 15.80 6.37
C LEU A 258 -11.94 15.31 6.03
N PRO A 259 -12.97 16.17 5.86
CA PRO A 259 -14.29 15.71 5.43
C PRO A 259 -14.28 15.03 4.06
N LEU A 260 -13.52 15.59 3.10
CA LEU A 260 -13.38 15.02 1.75
C LEU A 260 -12.67 13.67 1.78
N LEU A 261 -11.62 13.55 2.60
CA LEU A 261 -10.90 12.31 2.77
C LEU A 261 -11.76 11.26 3.51
N GLN A 262 -12.57 11.69 4.48
CA GLN A 262 -13.51 10.82 5.20
C GLN A 262 -14.60 10.28 4.26
N GLU A 263 -15.16 11.13 3.40
CA GLU A 263 -16.13 10.71 2.37
C GLU A 263 -15.51 9.66 1.43
N ALA A 264 -14.30 9.91 0.93
CA ALA A 264 -13.60 8.96 0.06
C ALA A 264 -13.20 7.67 0.79
N ALA A 265 -12.94 7.71 2.10
CA ALA A 265 -12.51 6.54 2.87
C ALA A 265 -13.68 5.68 3.39
N ALA A 266 -14.88 6.24 3.50
CA ALA A 266 -16.00 5.65 4.24
C ALA A 266 -16.32 4.19 3.83
N ASP A 267 -16.30 3.90 2.54
CA ASP A 267 -16.68 2.60 2.00
C ASP A 267 -15.49 1.69 1.64
N GLN A 268 -14.26 2.19 1.79
CA GLN A 268 -13.07 1.51 1.27
C GLN A 268 -11.85 1.44 2.18
N ASP A 269 -11.75 2.27 3.22
CA ASP A 269 -10.63 2.24 4.17
C ASP A 269 -11.11 2.63 5.58
N ASN A 270 -11.69 1.67 6.30
CA ASN A 270 -12.19 1.84 7.66
C ASN A 270 -11.10 2.36 8.61
N LEU A 271 -9.86 1.86 8.46
CA LEU A 271 -8.73 2.30 9.28
C LEU A 271 -8.42 3.79 9.06
N LEU A 272 -8.48 4.26 7.82
CA LEU A 272 -8.31 5.67 7.49
C LEU A 272 -9.48 6.52 8.01
N SER A 273 -10.71 6.04 7.85
CA SER A 273 -11.91 6.73 8.37
C SER A 273 -11.90 6.88 9.90
N ASP A 274 -11.49 5.83 10.61
CA ASP A 274 -11.34 5.82 12.06
C ASP A 274 -10.21 6.76 12.50
N ALA A 275 -9.06 6.71 11.84
CA ALA A 275 -7.94 7.62 12.12
C ALA A 275 -8.31 9.09 11.90
N ILE A 276 -9.09 9.41 10.86
CA ILE A 276 -9.63 10.76 10.62
C ILE A 276 -10.55 11.18 11.77
N SER A 277 -11.44 10.29 12.19
CA SER A 277 -12.37 10.55 13.28
C SER A 277 -11.63 10.79 14.60
N GLU A 278 -10.58 10.01 14.89
CA GLU A 278 -9.72 10.19 16.06
C GLU A 278 -9.00 11.54 16.05
N VAL A 279 -8.40 11.92 14.91
CA VAL A 279 -7.71 13.22 14.78
C VAL A 279 -8.70 14.37 14.96
N ARG A 280 -9.88 14.28 14.35
CA ARG A 280 -10.93 15.31 14.48
C ARG A 280 -11.45 15.44 15.91
N ASN A 281 -11.59 14.32 16.63
CA ASN A 281 -12.04 14.32 18.02
C ASN A 281 -10.93 14.76 19.00
N SER A 282 -9.66 14.60 18.61
CA SER A 282 -8.49 15.02 19.38
C SER A 282 -8.11 16.48 19.14
N GLN A 283 -8.59 17.10 18.05
CA GLN A 283 -8.49 18.55 17.88
C GLN A 283 -9.33 19.23 18.97
N PRO A 284 -8.74 20.12 19.79
CA PRO A 284 -9.47 20.79 20.86
C PRO A 284 -10.49 21.76 20.26
N THR A 285 -11.75 21.32 20.18
CA THR A 285 -12.89 22.11 19.71
C THR A 285 -13.45 23.07 20.78
N GLY A 286 -12.72 23.31 21.87
CA GLY A 286 -13.19 24.18 22.95
C GLY A 286 -12.05 24.96 23.58
N SER A 287 -12.23 26.28 23.68
CA SER A 287 -11.48 27.09 24.63
C SER A 287 -11.71 26.51 26.03
N TYR A 288 -10.71 25.84 26.60
CA TYR A 288 -10.79 25.33 27.97
C TYR A 288 -10.78 26.54 28.92
N ASN A 289 -11.96 26.99 29.33
CA ASN A 289 -12.09 27.90 30.46
C ASN A 289 -11.87 27.07 31.74
N ILE A 290 -10.63 27.02 32.22
CA ILE A 290 -10.33 26.45 33.54
C ILE A 290 -10.79 27.48 34.58
N SER A 291 -11.99 27.28 35.14
CA SER A 291 -12.46 28.04 36.30
C SER A 291 -12.14 27.26 37.57
N LEU A 292 -11.25 27.82 38.39
CA LEU A 292 -10.89 27.29 39.71
C LEU A 292 -11.54 28.19 40.77
N SER A 293 -12.68 27.76 41.32
CA SER A 293 -13.35 28.46 42.42
C SER A 293 -13.24 27.66 43.71
N GLY A 294 -12.58 28.24 44.73
CA GLY A 294 -12.40 27.64 46.05
C GLY A 294 -11.50 28.50 46.94
N ASN A 295 -11.66 28.41 48.26
CA ASN A 295 -10.98 29.32 49.20
C ASN A 295 -9.53 28.90 49.51
N GLN A 296 -9.05 27.77 48.96
CA GLN A 296 -7.72 27.20 49.19
C GLN A 296 -7.18 26.50 47.94
N ASN A 297 -7.12 27.22 46.82
CA ASN A 297 -6.50 26.69 45.60
C ASN A 297 -4.98 26.86 45.70
N HIS A 298 -4.27 25.77 45.99
CA HIS A 298 -2.81 25.70 45.94
C HIS A 298 -2.40 24.65 44.91
N GLY A 299 -1.68 25.06 43.86
CA GLY A 299 -1.20 24.18 42.80
C GLY A 299 -0.55 24.95 41.66
N LEU A 300 0.30 24.27 40.88
CA LEU A 300 0.89 24.80 39.65
C LEU A 300 0.13 24.23 38.45
N LEU A 301 -0.37 25.11 37.59
CA LEU A 301 -1.01 24.72 36.33
C LEU A 301 0.04 24.77 35.21
N PHE A 302 0.31 23.63 34.59
CA PHE A 302 1.08 23.55 33.36
C PHE A 302 0.10 23.34 32.20
N GLY A 303 0.05 24.32 31.28
CA GLY A 303 -0.76 24.25 30.08
C GLY A 303 0.10 24.40 28.83
N TYR A 304 -0.22 23.63 27.79
CA TYR A 304 0.33 23.81 26.45
C TYR A 304 -0.72 24.48 25.58
N ASN A 305 -0.42 25.66 25.05
CA ASN A 305 -1.27 26.36 24.09
C ASN A 305 -0.73 26.09 22.68
N THR A 306 -1.57 25.50 21.82
CA THR A 306 -1.24 25.19 20.42
C THR A 306 -1.89 26.17 19.42
N GLY A 307 -2.52 27.23 19.90
CA GLY A 307 -3.16 28.27 19.09
C GLY A 307 -2.25 29.48 18.81
N THR A 308 -2.59 30.24 17.76
CA THR A 308 -1.88 31.46 17.37
C THR A 308 -2.26 32.62 18.32
N ILE A 309 -1.30 33.11 19.10
CA ILE A 309 -1.51 34.28 19.98
C ILE A 309 -1.48 35.55 19.12
N ASN A 310 -2.65 36.16 18.90
CA ASN A 310 -2.74 37.50 18.33
C ASN A 310 -2.53 38.53 19.44
N TRP A 311 -1.39 39.21 19.42
CA TRP A 311 -1.16 40.40 20.22
C TRP A 311 -1.76 41.61 19.50
N ARG A 312 -2.68 42.32 20.16
CA ARG A 312 -3.09 43.68 19.80
C ARG A 312 -2.48 44.64 20.80
#